data_AF-A0A850L0D3-F1
#
_entry.id   AF-A0A850L0D3-F1
#
_cell.length_a   1.000
_cell.length_b   1.000
_cell.length_c   1.000
_cell.angle_alpha   90.00
_cell.angle_beta   90.00
_cell.angle_gamma   90.00
#
_symmetry.space_group_name_H-M   'P 1'
#
loop_
_entity.id
_entity.type
_entity.pdbx_description
1 polymer ?
#
loop_
_entity_poly.entity_id
_entity_poly.type
_entity_poly.pdbx_seq_one_letter_code
_entity_poly.pdbx_strand_id
1 'polypeptide(L)'
;MQSRRIAHPIKILIFMCFFTGLFALLSKPATAQVYKWTDENGKVHYSDKPPENKKQRYQRQVQDHLTVTEMPKPLNTKALGSNKCLFALENIKRSSNRYRKELERRLGNNRINDMQFAEGLAKVDELKKFNKNSCGSTEPETIHLMNCLASSGDAISCVK
;
A
#
# COMPACT_ATOMS: atom_id res chain seq x y z
N MET A 1 -41.07 -23.99 -67.57
CA MET A 1 -39.96 -23.26 -66.91
C MET A 1 -40.54 -22.17 -66.03
N GLN A 2 -40.50 -22.35 -64.71
CA GLN A 2 -41.18 -21.48 -63.75
C GLN A 2 -40.15 -20.55 -63.09
N SER A 3 -40.10 -19.30 -63.53
CA SER A 3 -39.21 -18.28 -62.98
C SER A 3 -39.88 -17.63 -61.75
N ARG A 4 -39.44 -18.03 -60.56
CA ARG A 4 -39.87 -17.39 -59.29
C ARG A 4 -39.16 -16.04 -59.16
N ARG A 5 -39.90 -14.94 -59.34
CA ARG A 5 -39.39 -13.58 -59.10
C ARG A 5 -39.10 -13.39 -57.61
N ILE A 6 -37.86 -13.06 -57.27
CA ILE A 6 -37.40 -12.77 -55.92
C ILE A 6 -37.89 -11.36 -55.53
N ALA A 7 -39.08 -11.27 -54.94
CA ALA A 7 -39.72 -10.00 -54.55
C ALA A 7 -39.45 -9.61 -53.07
N HIS A 8 -38.33 -10.05 -52.49
CA HIS A 8 -38.03 -9.87 -51.06
C HIS A 8 -36.73 -9.14 -50.68
N PRO A 9 -35.95 -8.48 -51.57
CA PRO A 9 -34.67 -7.88 -51.15
C PRO A 9 -34.87 -6.74 -50.14
N ILE A 10 -35.93 -5.95 -50.30
CA ILE A 10 -36.24 -4.81 -49.43
C ILE A 10 -36.69 -5.28 -48.03
N LYS A 11 -37.48 -6.35 -47.94
CA LYS A 11 -37.93 -6.91 -46.66
C LYS A 11 -36.78 -7.55 -45.87
N ILE A 12 -35.86 -8.20 -46.57
CA ILE A 12 -34.64 -8.76 -45.98
C ILE A 12 -33.73 -7.63 -45.48
N LEU A 13 -33.59 -6.55 -46.25
CA LEU A 13 -32.81 -5.37 -45.86
C LEU A 13 -33.38 -4.69 -44.60
N ILE A 14 -34.70 -4.49 -44.55
CA ILE A 14 -35.39 -3.91 -43.38
C ILE A 14 -35.25 -4.83 -42.17
N PHE A 15 -35.45 -6.13 -42.33
CA PHE A 15 -35.29 -7.10 -41.25
C PHE A 15 -33.85 -7.12 -40.73
N MET A 16 -32.85 -7.02 -41.61
CA MET A 16 -31.46 -6.99 -41.21
C MET A 16 -31.09 -5.69 -40.46
N CYS A 17 -31.56 -4.52 -40.92
CA CYS A 17 -31.39 -3.25 -40.22
C CYS A 17 -32.10 -3.23 -38.85
N PHE A 18 -33.27 -3.88 -38.75
CA PHE A 18 -33.98 -4.01 -37.47
C PHE A 18 -33.21 -4.91 -36.50
N PHE A 19 -32.65 -6.02 -36.98
CA PHE A 19 -31.85 -6.93 -36.16
C PHE A 19 -30.53 -6.31 -35.71
N THR A 20 -29.85 -5.54 -36.57
CA THR A 20 -28.60 -4.84 -36.20
C THR A 20 -28.86 -3.68 -35.24
N GLY A 21 -29.94 -2.91 -35.44
CA GLY A 21 -30.35 -1.85 -34.51
C GLY A 21 -30.70 -2.38 -33.11
N LEU A 22 -31.38 -3.54 -33.04
CA LEU A 22 -31.71 -4.18 -31.77
C LEU A 22 -30.46 -4.64 -31.02
N PHE A 23 -29.45 -5.19 -31.71
CA PHE A 23 -28.23 -5.67 -31.07
C PHE A 23 -27.38 -4.53 -30.47
N ALA A 24 -27.38 -3.35 -31.10
CA ALA A 24 -26.65 -2.18 -30.59
C ALA A 24 -27.19 -1.67 -29.24
N LEU A 25 -28.49 -1.84 -28.98
CA LEU A 25 -29.14 -1.41 -27.73
C LEU A 25 -28.81 -2.30 -26.53
N LEU A 26 -28.30 -3.53 -26.76
CA LEU A 26 -27.96 -4.48 -25.69
C LEU A 26 -26.52 -4.34 -25.19
N SER A 27 -25.70 -3.47 -25.79
CA SER A 27 -24.32 -3.28 -25.36
C SER A 27 -24.26 -2.46 -24.06
N LYS A 28 -24.03 -3.15 -22.92
CA LYS A 28 -23.75 -2.48 -21.64
C LYS A 28 -22.28 -2.06 -21.59
N PRO A 29 -21.95 -0.83 -21.15
CA PRO A 29 -20.57 -0.43 -20.95
C PRO A 29 -19.95 -1.27 -19.81
N ALA A 30 -18.86 -1.98 -20.12
CA ALA A 30 -18.04 -2.64 -19.12
C ALA A 30 -17.21 -1.60 -18.36
N THR A 31 -17.70 -1.14 -17.20
CA THR A 31 -16.92 -0.26 -16.32
C THR A 31 -15.93 -1.10 -15.52
N ALA A 32 -14.64 -1.04 -15.86
CA ALA A 32 -13.59 -1.63 -15.02
C ALA A 32 -13.38 -0.74 -13.78
N GLN A 33 -13.51 -1.32 -12.58
CA GLN A 33 -13.34 -0.62 -11.32
C GLN A 33 -12.10 -1.16 -10.61
N VAL A 34 -11.20 -0.28 -10.19
CA VAL A 34 -10.04 -0.64 -9.38
C VAL A 34 -10.26 -0.16 -7.95
N TYR A 35 -10.15 -1.08 -7.00
CA TYR A 35 -10.27 -0.83 -5.58
C TYR A 35 -8.89 -0.59 -4.98
N LYS A 36 -8.75 0.47 -4.17
CA LYS A 36 -7.54 0.77 -3.41
C LYS A 36 -7.84 0.71 -1.91
N TRP A 37 -7.00 -0.01 -1.16
CA TRP A 37 -7.03 0.00 0.30
C TRP A 37 -5.62 -0.11 0.87
N THR A 38 -5.49 0.20 2.15
CA THR A 38 -4.25 0.07 2.93
C THR A 38 -4.47 -1.02 3.97
N ASP A 39 -3.55 -1.97 4.07
CA ASP A 39 -3.60 -3.03 5.09
C ASP A 39 -3.09 -2.55 6.46
N GLU A 40 -3.11 -3.44 7.45
CA GLU A 40 -2.68 -3.17 8.83
C GLU A 40 -1.20 -2.78 8.94
N ASN A 41 -0.38 -3.25 8.01
CA ASN A 41 1.05 -2.94 7.93
C ASN A 41 1.32 -1.63 7.16
N GLY A 42 0.27 -0.93 6.72
CA GLY A 42 0.39 0.31 5.97
C GLY A 42 0.71 0.11 4.48
N LYS A 43 0.65 -1.11 3.96
CA LYS A 43 0.89 -1.42 2.55
C LYS A 43 -0.37 -1.18 1.73
N VAL A 44 -0.20 -0.48 0.61
CA VAL A 44 -1.29 -0.14 -0.31
C VAL A 44 -1.47 -1.26 -1.32
N HIS A 45 -2.71 -1.72 -1.49
CA HIS A 45 -3.09 -2.76 -2.45
C HIS A 45 -4.09 -2.23 -3.48
N TYR A 46 -4.09 -2.85 -4.66
CA TYR A 46 -5.00 -2.56 -5.76
C TYR A 46 -5.60 -3.87 -6.27
N SER A 47 -6.90 -3.93 -6.52
CA SER A 47 -7.59 -5.12 -7.04
C SER A 47 -8.80 -4.73 -7.87
N ASP A 48 -9.15 -5.56 -8.86
CA ASP A 48 -10.40 -5.42 -9.63
C ASP A 48 -11.62 -5.90 -8.83
N LYS A 49 -11.38 -6.59 -7.71
CA LYS A 49 -12.42 -7.09 -6.79
C LYS A 49 -12.37 -6.32 -5.47
N PRO A 50 -13.54 -6.08 -4.84
CA PRO A 50 -13.57 -5.47 -3.52
C PRO A 50 -12.86 -6.36 -2.49
N PRO A 51 -12.18 -5.78 -1.48
CA PRO A 51 -11.55 -6.56 -0.42
C PRO A 51 -12.60 -7.34 0.37
N GLU A 52 -12.32 -8.60 0.69
CA GLU A 52 -13.24 -9.50 1.41
C GLU A 52 -13.64 -9.00 2.80
N ASN A 53 -12.80 -8.15 3.41
CA ASN A 53 -12.99 -7.66 4.76
C ASN A 53 -13.69 -6.29 4.76
N LYS A 54 -15.02 -6.29 5.00
CA LYS A 54 -15.88 -5.10 4.98
C LYS A 54 -15.52 -4.00 6.00
N LYS A 55 -14.60 -4.27 6.93
CA LYS A 55 -14.14 -3.32 7.94
C LYS A 55 -13.06 -2.35 7.43
N GLN A 56 -12.48 -2.61 6.25
CA GLN A 56 -11.44 -1.74 5.69
C GLN A 56 -12.09 -0.57 4.92
N ARG A 57 -11.70 0.66 5.27
CA ARG A 57 -12.13 1.88 4.58
C ARG A 57 -11.47 1.92 3.20
N TYR A 58 -12.20 1.56 2.15
CA TYR A 58 -11.70 1.60 0.77
C TYR A 58 -12.22 2.82 0.02
N GLN A 59 -11.41 3.34 -0.90
CA GLN A 59 -11.86 4.37 -1.84
C GLN A 59 -12.10 3.71 -3.20
N ARG A 60 -13.32 3.87 -3.74
CA ARG A 60 -13.61 3.50 -5.12
C ARG A 60 -12.92 4.52 -6.02
N GLN A 61 -11.94 4.09 -6.81
CA GLN A 61 -11.35 4.95 -7.84
C GLN A 61 -12.14 4.71 -9.13
N VAL A 62 -13.13 5.55 -9.38
CA VAL A 62 -13.77 5.65 -10.70
C VAL A 62 -12.97 6.69 -11.48
N GLN A 63 -11.84 6.29 -12.05
CA GLN A 63 -10.97 7.20 -12.79
C GLN A 63 -10.91 6.71 -14.24
N ASP A 64 -11.53 7.46 -15.16
CA ASP A 64 -11.53 7.16 -16.60
C ASP A 64 -10.12 7.12 -17.20
N HIS A 65 -9.11 7.66 -16.51
CA HIS A 65 -7.69 7.47 -16.78
C HIS A 65 -6.93 7.31 -15.45
N LEU A 66 -6.42 6.11 -15.15
CA LEU A 66 -5.35 5.98 -14.16
C LEU A 66 -4.07 6.57 -14.78
N THR A 67 -3.89 7.88 -14.64
CA THR A 67 -2.59 8.48 -14.93
C THR A 67 -1.67 8.10 -13.77
N VAL A 68 -0.79 7.10 -14.00
CA VAL A 68 0.35 6.84 -13.11
C VAL A 68 1.30 8.03 -13.27
N THR A 69 0.98 9.15 -12.62
CA THR A 69 1.78 10.38 -12.72
C THR A 69 3.13 10.21 -12.05
N GLU A 70 3.25 9.29 -11.09
CA GLU A 70 4.49 9.03 -10.38
C GLU A 70 4.60 7.55 -10.04
N MET A 71 5.53 6.84 -10.68
CA MET A 71 6.05 5.60 -10.10
C MET A 71 6.85 6.03 -8.86
N PRO A 72 6.63 5.42 -7.67
CA PRO A 72 7.50 5.68 -6.53
C PRO A 72 8.92 5.38 -6.98
N LYS A 73 9.77 6.40 -6.93
CA LYS A 73 11.18 6.28 -7.31
C LYS A 73 11.72 5.00 -6.68
N PRO A 74 12.33 4.08 -7.47
CA PRO A 74 12.86 2.85 -6.90
C PRO A 74 13.73 3.24 -5.72
N LEU A 75 13.38 2.72 -4.54
CA LEU A 75 14.14 2.98 -3.33
C LEU A 75 15.60 2.70 -3.70
N ASN A 76 16.48 3.67 -3.50
CA ASN A 76 17.89 3.49 -3.85
C ASN A 76 18.40 2.32 -2.99
N THR A 77 18.49 1.13 -3.59
CA THR A 77 18.89 -0.12 -2.93
C THR A 77 20.38 -0.16 -2.63
N LYS A 78 21.11 0.92 -2.94
CA LYS A 78 22.51 1.05 -2.58
C LYS A 78 22.61 1.00 -1.05
N ALA A 79 23.45 0.09 -0.57
CA ALA A 79 23.76 -0.07 0.84
C ALA A 79 24.01 1.29 1.50
N LEU A 80 23.46 1.46 2.71
CA LEU A 80 23.52 2.73 3.42
C LEU A 80 24.99 3.12 3.66
N GLY A 81 25.36 4.36 3.33
CA GLY A 81 26.72 4.85 3.55
C GLY A 81 27.16 4.66 5.01
N SER A 82 28.44 4.32 5.22
CA SER A 82 29.00 3.96 6.54
C SER A 82 28.69 5.00 7.62
N ASN A 83 28.76 6.29 7.29
CA ASN A 83 28.42 7.38 8.20
C ASN A 83 26.93 7.42 8.60
N LYS A 84 26.02 7.26 7.64
CA LYS A 84 24.57 7.24 7.88
C LYS A 84 24.16 6.02 8.70
N CYS A 85 24.76 4.87 8.41
CA CYS A 85 24.59 3.65 9.20
C CYS A 85 25.00 3.87 10.66
N LEU A 86 26.18 4.42 10.92
CA LEU A 86 26.65 4.69 12.28
C LEU A 86 25.71 5.65 13.01
N PHE A 87 25.22 6.68 12.32
CA PHE A 87 24.28 7.64 12.88
C PHE A 87 22.92 6.98 13.21
N ALA A 88 22.41 6.11 12.34
CA ALA A 88 21.21 5.32 12.61
C ALA A 88 21.35 4.46 13.87
N LEU A 89 22.47 3.74 14.02
CA LEU A 89 22.75 2.89 15.18
C LEU A 89 22.88 3.71 16.48
N GLU A 90 23.51 4.88 16.42
CA GLU A 90 23.61 5.78 17.56
C GLU A 90 22.25 6.34 17.97
N ASN A 91 21.41 6.73 17.00
CA ASN A 91 20.05 7.18 17.26
C ASN A 91 19.18 6.07 17.88
N ILE A 92 19.30 4.83 17.40
CA ILE A 92 18.65 3.66 18.03
C ILE A 92 19.03 3.58 19.51
N LYS A 93 20.33 3.58 19.83
CA LYS A 93 20.82 3.44 21.20
C LYS A 93 20.33 4.58 22.09
N ARG A 94 20.40 5.81 21.60
CA ARG A 94 19.99 7.01 22.33
C ARG A 94 18.48 7.04 22.59
N SER A 95 17.67 6.83 21.56
CA SER A 95 16.21 6.83 21.67
C SER A 95 15.68 5.68 22.52
N SER A 96 16.26 4.48 22.39
CA SER A 96 15.88 3.32 23.21
C SER A 96 16.06 3.60 24.70
N ASN A 97 17.20 4.17 25.08
CA ASN A 97 17.47 4.54 26.47
C ASN A 97 16.55 5.65 26.98
N ARG A 98 16.30 6.68 26.15
CA ARG A 98 15.39 7.77 26.50
C ARG A 98 13.97 7.26 26.71
N TYR A 99 13.47 6.44 25.78
CA TYR A 99 12.12 5.93 25.82
C TYR A 99 11.91 4.98 27.00
N ARG A 100 12.86 4.09 27.28
CA ARG A 100 12.83 3.24 28.48
C ARG A 100 12.72 4.06 29.77
N LYS A 101 13.57 5.07 29.95
CA LYS A 101 13.51 5.96 31.12
C LYS A 101 12.17 6.68 31.24
N GLU A 102 11.61 7.12 30.12
CA GLU A 102 10.30 7.77 30.10
C GLU A 102 9.17 6.79 30.47
N LEU A 103 9.22 5.54 29.99
CA LEU A 103 8.28 4.50 30.40
C LEU A 103 8.36 4.23 31.91
N GLU A 104 9.57 4.06 32.46
CA GLU A 104 9.79 3.87 33.90
C GLU A 104 9.23 5.06 34.70
N ARG A 105 9.48 6.29 34.21
CA ARG A 105 8.93 7.52 34.81
C ARG A 105 7.41 7.57 34.73
N ARG A 106 6.80 7.15 33.63
CA ARG A 106 5.34 7.12 33.46
C ARG A 106 4.70 6.07 34.34
N LEU A 107 5.33 4.91 34.50
CA LEU A 107 4.87 3.85 35.39
C LEU A 107 4.89 4.33 36.84
N GLY A 108 6.00 4.92 37.30
CA GLY A 108 6.11 5.47 38.66
C GLY A 108 5.15 6.64 38.94
N ASN A 109 4.71 7.36 37.92
CA ASN A 109 3.69 8.42 38.02
C ASN A 109 2.26 7.92 37.74
N ASN A 110 2.03 6.61 37.65
CA ASN A 110 0.73 5.99 37.33
C ASN A 110 0.08 6.51 36.03
N ARG A 111 0.88 6.97 35.06
CA ARG A 111 0.40 7.43 33.75
C ARG A 111 0.25 6.31 32.73
N ILE A 112 0.79 5.14 33.04
CA ILE A 112 0.65 3.90 32.29
C ILE A 112 0.52 2.74 33.29
N ASN A 113 -0.06 1.64 32.83
CA ASN A 113 -0.09 0.38 33.56
C ASN A 113 1.03 -0.58 33.11
N ASP A 114 1.16 -1.71 33.79
CA ASP A 114 2.19 -2.72 33.50
C ASP A 114 2.10 -3.27 32.07
N MET A 115 0.89 -3.40 31.52
CA MET A 115 0.68 -3.87 30.15
C MET A 115 1.21 -2.86 29.12
N GLN A 116 0.89 -1.58 29.30
CA GLN A 116 1.41 -0.51 28.45
C GLN A 116 2.92 -0.32 28.59
N PHE A 117 3.47 -0.58 29.79
CA PHE A 117 4.90 -0.60 30.02
C PHE A 117 5.58 -1.75 29.26
N ALA A 118 5.02 -2.96 29.34
CA ALA A 118 5.51 -4.12 28.61
C ALA A 118 5.45 -3.94 27.09
N GLU A 119 4.35 -3.38 26.56
CA GLU A 119 4.22 -3.04 25.14
C GLU A 119 5.29 -2.02 24.70
N GLY A 120 5.51 -0.99 25.51
CA GLY A 120 6.58 -0.02 25.25
C GLY A 120 7.97 -0.66 25.25
N LEU A 121 8.24 -1.60 26.16
CA LEU A 121 9.50 -2.34 26.18
C LEU A 121 9.67 -3.24 24.95
N ALA A 122 8.60 -3.85 24.44
CA ALA A 122 8.66 -4.66 23.22
C ALA A 122 9.17 -3.85 22.02
N LYS A 123 8.71 -2.60 21.86
CA LYS A 123 9.21 -1.68 20.82
C LYS A 123 10.71 -1.37 20.97
N VAL A 124 11.19 -1.25 22.22
CA VAL A 124 12.62 -1.07 22.49
C VAL A 124 13.42 -2.30 22.08
N ASP A 125 12.90 -3.50 22.33
CA ASP A 125 13.59 -4.74 21.97
C ASP A 125 13.58 -5.00 20.45
N GLU A 126 12.55 -4.57 19.73
CA GLU A 126 12.56 -4.56 18.26
C GLU A 126 13.69 -3.70 17.70
N LEU A 127 13.88 -2.50 18.24
CA LEU A 127 14.98 -1.62 17.84
C LEU A 127 16.37 -2.24 18.08
N LYS A 128 16.53 -3.03 19.15
CA LYS A 128 17.81 -3.70 19.44
C LYS A 128 18.13 -4.84 18.48
N LYS A 129 17.17 -5.35 17.71
CA LYS A 129 17.44 -6.38 16.68
C LYS A 129 18.33 -5.83 15.57
N PHE A 130 18.32 -4.51 15.36
CA PHE A 130 19.14 -3.86 14.35
C PHE A 130 20.57 -3.61 14.84
N ASN A 131 21.53 -3.98 14.00
CA ASN A 131 22.95 -3.87 14.32
C ASN A 131 23.75 -3.48 13.06
N LYS A 132 25.09 -3.52 13.14
CA LYS A 132 25.97 -3.17 12.02
C LYS A 132 25.68 -3.97 10.74
N ASN A 133 25.23 -5.21 10.86
CA ASN A 133 24.90 -6.06 9.72
C ASN A 133 23.63 -5.56 8.99
N SER A 134 22.71 -4.91 9.72
CA SER A 134 21.52 -4.29 9.13
C SER A 134 21.85 -3.18 8.14
N CYS A 135 23.03 -2.55 8.27
CA CYS A 135 23.47 -1.51 7.35
C CYS A 135 23.87 -2.01 5.96
N GLY A 136 24.18 -3.30 5.84
CA GLY A 136 24.45 -3.96 4.57
C GLY A 136 23.22 -4.62 3.95
N SER A 137 22.05 -4.51 4.58
CA SER A 137 20.82 -5.13 4.07
C SER A 137 20.40 -4.49 2.75
N THR A 138 20.01 -5.34 1.79
CA THR A 138 19.43 -4.94 0.51
C THR A 138 17.91 -4.98 0.53
N GLU A 139 17.31 -5.39 1.65
CA GLU A 139 15.87 -5.45 1.81
C GLU A 139 15.26 -4.03 1.86
N PRO A 140 14.26 -3.73 1.01
CA PRO A 140 13.68 -2.39 0.93
C PRO A 140 13.15 -1.85 2.26
N GLU A 141 12.55 -2.72 3.08
CA GLU A 141 11.99 -2.36 4.39
C GLU A 141 13.10 -1.97 5.37
N THR A 142 14.15 -2.81 5.48
CA THR A 142 15.32 -2.51 6.32
C THR A 142 16.02 -1.23 5.86
N ILE A 143 16.16 -1.01 4.55
CA ILE A 143 16.76 0.22 3.99
C ILE A 143 15.92 1.45 4.36
N HIS A 144 14.59 1.39 4.21
CA HIS A 144 13.71 2.50 4.56
C HIS A 144 13.82 2.83 6.04
N LEU A 145 13.75 1.80 6.90
CA LEU A 145 13.90 1.95 8.33
C LEU A 145 15.24 2.58 8.70
N MET A 146 16.35 2.06 8.17
CA MET A 146 17.69 2.60 8.45
C MET A 146 17.85 4.06 7.98
N ASN A 147 17.24 4.44 6.86
CA ASN A 147 17.22 5.84 6.42
C ASN A 147 16.40 6.75 7.35
N CYS A 148 15.25 6.27 7.85
CA CYS A 148 14.47 6.97 8.87
C CYS A 148 15.29 7.15 10.15
N LEU A 149 15.95 6.10 10.62
CA LEU A 149 16.80 6.12 11.81
C LEU A 149 17.99 7.06 11.65
N ALA A 150 18.59 7.15 10.45
CA ALA A 150 19.70 8.06 10.17
C ALA A 150 19.27 9.54 10.09
N SER A 151 18.00 9.81 9.81
CA SER A 151 17.51 11.16 9.54
C SER A 151 16.65 11.73 10.67
N SER A 152 16.07 10.87 11.52
CA SER A 152 15.23 11.25 12.65
C SER A 152 16.04 11.39 13.95
N GLY A 153 15.57 12.26 14.84
CA GLY A 153 16.08 12.36 16.22
C GLY A 153 15.40 11.39 17.19
N ASP A 154 14.41 10.62 16.73
CA ASP A 154 13.66 9.66 17.55
C ASP A 154 13.42 8.33 16.82
N ALA A 155 14.25 7.33 17.15
CA ALA A 155 14.20 6.01 16.53
C ALA A 155 12.88 5.25 16.79
N ILE A 156 12.20 5.51 17.91
CA ILE A 156 10.95 4.82 18.26
C ILE A 156 9.84 5.17 17.25
N SER A 157 9.86 6.38 16.70
CA SER A 157 8.89 6.82 15.69
C SER A 157 9.03 6.11 14.34
N CYS A 158 10.20 5.51 14.07
CA CYS A 158 10.48 4.83 12.81
C CYS A 158 9.98 3.38 12.81
N VAL A 159 9.68 2.79 13.98
CA VAL A 159 9.15 1.42 14.11
C VAL A 159 7.63 1.52 14.25
N LYS A 160 6.90 0.88 13.33
CA LYS A 160 5.44 0.85 13.29
C LYS A 160 4.92 -0.49 13.74
#